data_AF-A0A0Q5K756-F1
#
_entry.id   AF-A0A0Q5K756-F1
#
_cell.length_a   1.000
_cell.length_b   1.000
_cell.length_c   1.000
_cell.angle_alpha   90.00
_cell.angle_beta   90.00
_cell.angle_gamma   90.00
#
_symmetry.space_group_name_H-M   'P 1'
#
loop_
_entity.id
_entity.type
_entity.pdbx_description
1 polymer ?
#
loop_
_entity_poly.entity_id
_entity_poly.type
_entity_poly.pdbx_seq_one_letter_code
_entity_poly.pdbx_strand_id
1 'polypeptide(L)'
;MLRAGLALAMLLGVSAAPAVAAGPGDIVVTVPDPGGTAGGDGGIVDAQLRWGLNAESGGGAFAGGCNFLSAGRAGDAGGARVWGEGDGLYRAQDGRVRIEKPTATGAWTAATWTTKCLDARGAAVSVSSTASTSGNQVVIDGGTGTRRDGAVEISWSGSFTVVFYGGMTYWSVTDPRLVLDAAGNGQLTASASGFGTSMDDMTIWSPIAAQTVVLADLRAADVSRAGGFTVTPQYLGVASGGAGQVARSAANEAYWGSFPQSFVDFHRLTGQQGYWLTTGGVRDAAKPASPLTVSYSSSAPIAAPAPAAASSSAAPVPGNALRRAPAAIDPTMSAQQFLAASSPLTTQPQAVGLVPEARQDLGALTLPLLGSAAALGLGVIAVMSMTRALPWQREPAPA
;
A
#
# COMPACT_ATOMS: atom_id res chain seq x y z
N MET A 1 74.03 -21.14 -43.28
CA MET A 1 73.39 -20.92 -44.59
C MET A 1 72.11 -20.13 -44.35
N LEU A 2 71.96 -18.99 -45.07
CA LEU A 2 70.76 -18.21 -45.47
C LEU A 2 69.43 -18.42 -44.69
N ARG A 3 68.56 -17.44 -44.39
CA ARG A 3 68.43 -16.01 -44.73
C ARG A 3 67.22 -15.46 -43.93
N ALA A 4 67.23 -14.15 -43.69
CA ALA A 4 66.09 -13.35 -43.24
C ALA A 4 64.94 -13.26 -44.28
N GLY A 5 63.74 -12.88 -43.84
CA GLY A 5 62.66 -12.46 -44.74
C GLY A 5 61.31 -12.21 -44.05
N LEU A 6 61.01 -10.93 -43.80
CA LEU A 6 59.72 -10.36 -43.41
C LEU A 6 58.65 -10.61 -44.50
N ALA A 7 57.38 -10.85 -44.11
CA ALA A 7 56.24 -10.59 -44.98
C ALA A 7 54.99 -10.19 -44.17
N LEU A 8 54.54 -8.96 -44.46
CA LEU A 8 53.37 -8.26 -43.97
C LEU A 8 52.15 -8.69 -44.83
N ALA A 9 51.06 -9.13 -44.20
CA ALA A 9 49.80 -9.43 -44.90
C ALA A 9 48.76 -8.33 -44.65
N MET A 10 48.60 -7.43 -45.64
CA MET A 10 47.41 -6.60 -45.79
C MET A 10 46.35 -7.41 -46.54
N LEU A 11 45.15 -7.54 -45.97
CA LEU A 11 43.97 -8.07 -46.65
C LEU A 11 42.97 -6.93 -46.87
N LEU A 12 42.81 -6.57 -48.14
CA LEU A 12 41.81 -5.66 -48.68
C LEU A 12 40.43 -6.34 -48.65
N GLY A 13 39.50 -5.81 -47.85
CA GLY A 13 38.07 -6.16 -47.89
C GLY A 13 37.31 -5.13 -48.72
N VAL A 14 36.82 -5.56 -49.88
CA VAL A 14 36.08 -4.76 -50.86
C VAL A 14 34.70 -4.36 -50.33
N SER A 15 34.36 -3.09 -50.43
CA SER A 15 33.04 -2.52 -50.19
C SER A 15 32.07 -2.87 -51.33
N ALA A 16 31.02 -3.62 -51.04
CA ALA A 16 29.91 -3.86 -51.96
C ALA A 16 28.72 -2.96 -51.58
N ALA A 17 28.48 -1.92 -52.37
CA ALA A 17 27.23 -1.17 -52.33
C ALA A 17 26.15 -1.94 -53.12
N PRO A 18 24.92 -2.13 -52.61
CA PRO A 18 23.86 -2.69 -53.41
C PRO A 18 23.29 -1.62 -54.34
N ALA A 19 23.28 -1.91 -55.64
CA ALA A 19 22.56 -1.14 -56.64
C ALA A 19 21.05 -1.41 -56.50
N VAL A 20 20.26 -0.37 -56.28
CA VAL A 20 18.79 -0.46 -56.21
C VAL A 20 18.24 -0.21 -57.62
N ALA A 21 17.68 -1.24 -58.24
CA ALA A 21 16.89 -1.10 -59.46
C ALA A 21 15.43 -0.83 -59.07
N ALA A 22 14.89 0.33 -59.45
CA ALA A 22 13.50 0.71 -59.20
C ALA A 22 12.58 0.10 -60.28
N GLY A 23 11.71 -0.82 -59.88
CA GLY A 23 10.55 -1.28 -60.64
C GLY A 23 9.24 -0.85 -59.94
N PRO A 24 8.14 -0.61 -60.67
CA PRO A 24 6.89 -0.15 -60.07
C PRO A 24 6.06 -1.36 -59.59
N GLY A 25 5.81 -1.46 -58.29
CA GLY A 25 4.73 -2.30 -57.76
C GLY A 25 4.95 -3.08 -56.46
N ASP A 26 6.07 -2.93 -55.74
CA ASP A 26 6.29 -3.70 -54.53
C ASP A 26 5.49 -3.15 -53.34
N ILE A 27 4.50 -3.92 -52.88
CA ILE A 27 3.87 -3.76 -51.57
C ILE A 27 4.96 -4.02 -50.52
N VAL A 28 5.42 -2.96 -49.88
CA VAL A 28 6.30 -3.06 -48.71
C VAL A 28 5.47 -3.59 -47.54
N VAL A 29 5.50 -4.91 -47.34
CA VAL A 29 5.05 -5.52 -46.10
C VAL A 29 6.17 -5.33 -45.08
N THR A 30 6.05 -4.31 -44.24
CA THR A 30 6.88 -4.15 -43.05
C THR A 30 6.46 -5.21 -42.03
N VAL A 31 7.20 -6.32 -41.98
CA VAL A 31 7.13 -7.26 -40.85
C VAL A 31 7.77 -6.55 -39.66
N PRO A 32 7.07 -6.38 -38.51
CA PRO A 32 7.72 -5.88 -37.31
C PRO A 32 8.83 -6.88 -36.92
N ASP A 33 10.06 -6.38 -36.86
CA ASP A 33 11.18 -7.14 -36.34
C ASP A 33 10.86 -7.53 -34.88
N PRO A 34 10.96 -8.81 -34.47
CA PRO A 34 10.81 -9.19 -33.06
C PRO A 34 11.94 -8.61 -32.18
N GLY A 35 13.00 -8.07 -32.81
CA GLY A 35 14.16 -7.49 -32.15
C GLY A 35 14.06 -5.98 -31.96
N GLY A 36 13.04 -5.49 -31.25
CA GLY A 36 13.11 -4.14 -30.69
C GLY A 36 14.38 -4.04 -29.85
N THR A 37 15.28 -3.12 -30.19
CA THR A 37 16.50 -2.84 -29.44
C THR A 37 16.11 -2.54 -28.00
N ALA A 38 16.26 -3.54 -27.13
CA ALA A 38 16.11 -3.37 -25.70
C ALA A 38 17.07 -2.25 -25.27
N GLY A 39 16.51 -1.08 -24.94
CA GLY A 39 17.26 0.10 -24.53
C GLY A 39 17.11 1.37 -25.35
N GLY A 40 16.44 1.33 -26.50
CA GLY A 40 16.01 2.53 -27.23
C GLY A 40 14.63 3.04 -26.80
N ASP A 41 14.30 4.27 -27.20
CA ASP A 41 12.91 4.73 -27.23
C ASP A 41 12.08 3.81 -28.13
N GLY A 42 10.83 3.54 -27.74
CA GLY A 42 9.97 2.59 -28.44
C GLY A 42 8.76 2.11 -27.62
N GLY A 43 8.00 1.19 -28.23
CA GLY A 43 6.89 0.52 -27.58
C GLY A 43 7.36 -0.57 -26.62
N ILE A 44 6.68 -0.68 -25.49
CA ILE A 44 6.83 -1.73 -24.49
C ILE A 44 5.57 -2.60 -24.57
N VAL A 45 5.71 -3.90 -24.77
CA VAL A 45 4.56 -4.79 -25.05
C VAL A 45 4.37 -5.91 -24.02
N ASP A 46 5.36 -6.15 -23.18
CA ASP A 46 5.32 -7.24 -22.20
C ASP A 46 6.16 -6.93 -20.96
N ALA A 47 6.01 -5.75 -20.37
CA ALA A 47 6.72 -5.39 -19.16
C ALA A 47 6.26 -6.22 -17.95
N GLN A 48 7.18 -6.44 -17.02
CA GLN A 48 6.93 -7.09 -15.75
C GLN A 48 7.13 -6.12 -14.59
N LEU A 49 6.17 -6.07 -13.66
CA LEU A 49 6.28 -5.40 -12.37
C LEU A 49 6.48 -6.44 -11.27
N ARG A 50 7.47 -6.24 -10.38
CA ARG A 50 7.70 -7.03 -9.16
C ARG A 50 7.76 -6.12 -7.94
N TRP A 51 6.97 -6.41 -6.91
CA TRP A 51 7.00 -5.62 -5.68
C TRP A 51 6.46 -6.35 -4.44
N GLY A 52 7.15 -6.23 -3.31
CA GLY A 52 6.71 -6.76 -2.02
C GLY A 52 5.92 -5.76 -1.15
N LEU A 53 5.77 -4.51 -1.61
CA LEU A 53 5.29 -3.37 -0.83
C LEU A 53 6.23 -3.00 0.32
N ASN A 54 6.28 -3.81 1.37
CA ASN A 54 7.15 -3.67 2.54
C ASN A 54 7.27 -5.01 3.30
N ALA A 55 8.14 -5.07 4.31
CA ALA A 55 8.28 -6.28 5.12
C ALA A 55 7.04 -6.56 5.99
N GLU A 56 6.27 -5.53 6.34
CA GLU A 56 5.01 -5.66 7.09
C GLU A 56 3.97 -6.51 6.34
N SER A 57 3.85 -6.34 5.02
CA SER A 57 2.90 -7.05 4.14
C SER A 57 3.15 -8.56 3.99
N GLY A 58 4.26 -9.05 4.56
CA GLY A 58 4.62 -10.46 4.62
C GLY A 58 5.01 -10.95 6.01
N GLY A 59 4.87 -10.11 7.04
CA GLY A 59 5.31 -10.41 8.40
C GLY A 59 4.29 -11.16 9.25
N GLY A 60 4.68 -11.57 10.45
CA GLY A 60 3.74 -12.12 11.42
C GLY A 60 2.79 -11.03 11.95
N ALA A 61 1.54 -11.42 12.20
CA ALA A 61 0.51 -10.52 12.68
C ALA A 61 0.21 -10.79 14.17
N PHE A 62 -0.23 -9.77 14.92
CA PHE A 62 -0.60 -9.95 16.33
C PHE A 62 -1.83 -10.86 16.51
N ALA A 63 -2.64 -11.01 15.46
CA ALA A 63 -3.73 -11.97 15.37
C ALA A 63 -3.85 -12.49 13.93
N GLY A 64 -4.48 -13.65 13.74
CA GLY A 64 -4.67 -14.24 12.40
C GLY A 64 -3.42 -14.84 11.75
N GLY A 65 -2.31 -14.95 12.49
CA GLY A 65 -1.08 -15.62 12.05
C GLY A 65 -0.13 -14.68 11.31
N CYS A 66 -0.42 -14.35 10.05
CA CYS A 66 0.48 -13.52 9.23
C CYS A 66 -0.28 -12.56 8.30
N ASN A 67 0.45 -11.55 7.82
CA ASN A 67 0.06 -10.74 6.68
C ASN A 67 0.58 -11.41 5.40
N PHE A 68 -0.17 -11.34 4.30
CA PHE A 68 0.21 -11.95 3.04
C PHE A 68 -0.38 -11.24 1.83
N LEU A 69 0.09 -11.64 0.65
CA LEU A 69 -0.41 -11.19 -0.65
C LEU A 69 -1.18 -12.33 -1.30
N SER A 70 -2.23 -11.99 -2.05
CA SER A 70 -2.99 -12.89 -2.90
C SER A 70 -3.08 -12.31 -4.29
N ALA A 71 -2.99 -13.15 -5.32
CA ALA A 71 -3.30 -12.74 -6.68
C ALA A 71 -4.81 -12.52 -6.84
N GLY A 72 -5.19 -11.64 -7.75
CA GLY A 72 -6.57 -11.27 -8.01
C GLY A 72 -7.16 -10.30 -6.98
N ARG A 73 -8.35 -9.80 -7.31
CA ARG A 73 -9.20 -9.03 -6.41
C ARG A 73 -10.02 -10.00 -5.56
N ALA A 74 -9.78 -10.03 -4.26
CA ALA A 74 -10.52 -10.89 -3.35
C ALA A 74 -12.00 -10.48 -3.30
N GLY A 75 -12.87 -11.48 -3.21
CA GLY A 75 -14.30 -11.29 -2.98
C GLY A 75 -14.62 -10.83 -1.55
N ASP A 76 -15.90 -10.82 -1.21
CA ASP A 76 -16.36 -10.55 0.14
C ASP A 76 -16.19 -11.77 1.05
N ALA A 77 -15.44 -11.62 2.16
CA ALA A 77 -15.26 -12.65 3.17
C ALA A 77 -16.46 -12.82 4.09
N GLY A 78 -17.43 -11.89 4.04
CA GLY A 78 -18.61 -11.83 4.89
C GLY A 78 -18.36 -11.23 6.28
N GLY A 79 -17.17 -10.66 6.52
CA GLY A 79 -16.80 -10.06 7.80
C GLY A 79 -15.30 -10.05 8.08
N ALA A 80 -14.92 -9.39 9.18
CA ALA A 80 -13.56 -9.32 9.67
C ALA A 80 -13.14 -10.65 10.32
N ARG A 81 -12.71 -11.61 9.50
CA ARG A 81 -12.31 -12.95 9.95
C ARG A 81 -11.04 -13.45 9.28
N VAL A 82 -10.38 -14.41 9.92
CA VAL A 82 -9.27 -15.14 9.30
C VAL A 82 -9.79 -15.94 8.11
N TRP A 83 -9.05 -15.90 7.01
CA TRP A 83 -9.34 -16.69 5.82
C TRP A 83 -8.93 -18.16 6.03
N GLY A 84 -9.77 -19.06 5.55
CA GLY A 84 -9.48 -20.48 5.36
C GLY A 84 -9.16 -20.80 3.90
N GLU A 85 -8.52 -21.93 3.66
CA GLU A 85 -8.17 -22.39 2.31
C GLU A 85 -9.42 -22.55 1.42
N GLY A 86 -10.49 -23.09 2.02
CA GLY A 86 -11.75 -23.35 1.34
C GLY A 86 -12.58 -22.10 1.01
N ASP A 87 -12.17 -20.89 1.44
CA ASP A 87 -12.92 -19.67 1.16
C ASP A 87 -12.85 -19.25 -0.32
N GLY A 88 -11.86 -19.72 -1.07
CA GLY A 88 -11.63 -19.28 -2.45
C GLY A 88 -11.15 -17.83 -2.60
N LEU A 89 -10.82 -17.16 -1.49
CA LEU A 89 -10.34 -15.77 -1.45
C LEU A 89 -8.85 -15.65 -1.77
N TYR A 90 -8.05 -16.63 -1.37
CA TYR A 90 -6.61 -16.67 -1.68
C TYR A 90 -6.35 -17.32 -3.03
N ARG A 91 -5.46 -16.71 -3.80
CA ARG A 91 -4.94 -17.26 -5.06
C ARG A 91 -3.43 -17.04 -5.12
N ALA A 92 -2.70 -18.08 -5.50
CA ALA A 92 -1.28 -17.96 -5.85
C ALA A 92 -1.09 -17.23 -7.19
N GLN A 93 -2.05 -17.40 -8.11
CA GLN A 93 -2.05 -16.81 -9.44
C GLN A 93 -3.48 -16.47 -9.88
N ASP A 94 -3.63 -15.36 -10.59
CA ASP A 94 -4.86 -14.91 -11.23
C ASP A 94 -4.50 -14.19 -12.54
N GLY A 95 -4.75 -14.84 -13.68
CA GLY A 95 -4.31 -14.34 -14.99
C GLY A 95 -2.79 -14.13 -15.04
N ARG A 96 -2.38 -12.89 -15.32
CA ARG A 96 -0.96 -12.45 -15.42
C ARG A 96 -0.35 -12.05 -14.07
N VAL A 97 -1.12 -12.13 -12.99
CA VAL A 97 -0.67 -11.80 -11.64
C VAL A 97 -0.33 -13.08 -10.90
N ARG A 98 0.85 -13.14 -10.28
CA ARG A 98 1.25 -14.23 -9.38
C ARG A 98 1.90 -13.69 -8.12
N ILE A 99 1.83 -14.49 -7.05
CA ILE A 99 2.55 -14.22 -5.81
C ILE A 99 3.76 -15.15 -5.76
N GLU A 100 4.93 -14.58 -5.60
CA GLU A 100 6.18 -15.31 -5.47
C GLU A 100 6.82 -15.07 -4.09
N LYS A 101 7.72 -15.98 -3.71
CA LYS A 101 8.49 -15.94 -2.48
C LYS A 101 9.94 -16.32 -2.73
N PRO A 102 10.89 -15.77 -1.96
CA PRO A 102 12.27 -16.18 -2.05
C PRO A 102 12.44 -17.61 -1.53
N THR A 103 13.34 -18.36 -2.15
CA THR A 103 13.86 -19.62 -1.62
C THR A 103 15.11 -19.34 -0.77
N ALA A 104 15.56 -20.32 0.00
CA ALA A 104 16.79 -20.22 0.79
C ALA A 104 18.04 -19.92 -0.06
N THR A 105 18.01 -20.23 -1.35
CA THR A 105 19.10 -19.95 -2.31
C THR A 105 18.99 -18.58 -2.98
N GLY A 106 17.98 -17.77 -2.63
CA GLY A 106 17.74 -16.45 -3.23
C GLY A 106 17.03 -16.50 -4.58
N ALA A 107 16.57 -17.67 -5.04
CA ALA A 107 15.68 -17.79 -6.19
C ALA A 107 14.24 -17.44 -5.80
N TRP A 108 13.34 -17.37 -6.77
CA TRP A 108 11.92 -17.11 -6.55
C TRP A 108 11.08 -18.33 -6.90
N THR A 109 10.06 -18.61 -6.10
CA THR A 109 9.09 -19.69 -6.33
C THR A 109 7.67 -19.20 -6.08
N ALA A 110 6.68 -19.84 -6.68
CA ALA A 110 5.27 -19.51 -6.45
C ALA A 110 4.88 -19.73 -4.99
N ALA A 111 4.17 -18.77 -4.41
CA ALA A 111 3.54 -18.93 -3.11
C ALA A 111 2.38 -19.92 -3.20
N THR A 112 2.06 -20.54 -2.08
CA THR A 112 0.89 -21.41 -1.92
C THR A 112 0.14 -21.04 -0.63
N TRP A 113 -1.07 -21.55 -0.46
CA TRP A 113 -1.81 -21.37 0.78
C TRP A 113 -1.01 -21.82 2.01
N THR A 114 -0.33 -22.96 1.89
CA THR A 114 0.49 -23.56 2.96
C THR A 114 1.77 -22.78 3.22
N THR A 115 2.40 -22.26 2.17
CA THR A 115 3.69 -21.57 2.30
C THR A 115 3.55 -20.09 2.60
N LYS A 116 2.39 -19.44 2.40
CA LYS A 116 2.24 -17.97 2.48
C LYS A 116 2.82 -17.33 3.76
N CYS A 117 2.69 -17.99 4.91
CA CYS A 117 3.22 -17.53 6.21
C CYS A 117 4.62 -18.05 6.56
N LEU A 118 5.37 -18.62 5.62
CA LEU A 118 6.73 -19.14 5.86
C LEU A 118 7.80 -18.17 5.33
N ASP A 119 8.99 -18.13 5.91
CA ASP A 119 10.13 -17.41 5.34
C ASP A 119 10.83 -18.26 4.25
N ALA A 120 11.91 -17.71 3.68
CA ALA A 120 12.71 -18.38 2.64
C ALA A 120 13.30 -19.74 3.08
N ARG A 121 13.41 -19.98 4.40
CA ARG A 121 13.94 -21.20 5.00
C ARG A 121 12.84 -22.16 5.45
N GLY A 122 11.57 -21.80 5.24
CA GLY A 122 10.41 -22.59 5.64
C GLY A 122 9.97 -22.39 7.08
N ALA A 123 10.54 -21.42 7.81
CA ALA A 123 10.13 -21.12 9.18
C ALA A 123 8.89 -20.21 9.18
N ALA A 124 7.96 -20.41 10.12
CA ALA A 124 6.80 -19.53 10.24
C ALA A 124 7.23 -18.09 10.60
N VAL A 125 6.65 -17.10 9.93
CA VAL A 125 6.88 -15.69 10.25
C VAL A 125 6.28 -15.34 11.60
N SER A 126 6.94 -14.42 12.31
CA SER A 126 6.57 -14.02 13.66
C SER A 126 6.46 -12.51 13.79
N VAL A 127 5.47 -12.04 14.54
CA VAL A 127 5.31 -10.62 14.88
C VAL A 127 6.41 -10.14 15.84
N SER A 128 7.15 -11.06 16.47
CA SER A 128 8.18 -10.77 17.46
C SER A 128 9.45 -10.14 16.90
N SER A 129 9.59 -10.08 15.57
CA SER A 129 10.77 -9.51 14.91
C SER A 129 10.37 -8.74 13.66
N THR A 130 10.91 -7.52 13.53
CA THR A 130 10.71 -6.68 12.34
C THR A 130 11.42 -7.21 11.10
N ALA A 131 12.40 -8.11 11.27
CA ALA A 131 13.06 -8.81 10.18
C ALA A 131 12.34 -10.11 9.77
N SER A 132 11.39 -10.61 10.58
CA SER A 132 10.65 -11.82 10.25
C SER A 132 9.59 -11.51 9.20
N THR A 133 9.86 -11.94 7.97
CA THR A 133 8.99 -11.72 6.82
C THR A 133 9.04 -12.92 5.89
N SER A 134 7.93 -13.16 5.21
CA SER A 134 7.80 -14.19 4.19
C SER A 134 8.53 -13.82 2.90
N GLY A 135 8.87 -12.53 2.76
CA GLY A 135 9.51 -11.99 1.56
C GLY A 135 8.64 -12.07 0.31
N ASN A 136 7.33 -12.25 0.47
CA ASN A 136 6.40 -12.37 -0.64
C ASN A 136 6.39 -11.10 -1.51
N GLN A 137 6.19 -11.30 -2.81
CA GLN A 137 6.02 -10.23 -3.78
C GLN A 137 4.91 -10.55 -4.77
N VAL A 138 4.25 -9.52 -5.25
CA VAL A 138 3.43 -9.63 -6.45
C VAL A 138 4.33 -9.55 -7.68
N VAL A 139 4.00 -10.34 -8.69
CA VAL A 139 4.57 -10.23 -10.04
C VAL A 139 3.44 -10.10 -11.05
N ILE A 140 3.49 -9.07 -11.89
CA ILE A 140 2.49 -8.77 -12.92
C ILE A 140 3.18 -8.67 -14.27
N ASP A 141 2.86 -9.57 -15.19
CA ASP A 141 3.39 -9.58 -16.57
C ASP A 141 2.45 -8.89 -17.56
N GLY A 142 2.87 -8.74 -18.82
CA GLY A 142 2.03 -8.22 -19.90
C GLY A 142 1.77 -6.71 -19.83
N GLY A 143 2.63 -5.95 -19.14
CA GLY A 143 2.55 -4.50 -19.12
C GLY A 143 2.82 -3.90 -20.49
N THR A 144 2.00 -2.95 -20.91
CA THR A 144 2.14 -2.26 -22.20
C THR A 144 2.34 -0.78 -22.01
N GLY A 145 3.11 -0.15 -22.89
CA GLY A 145 3.32 1.29 -22.85
C GLY A 145 4.43 1.75 -23.77
N THR A 146 5.12 2.82 -23.39
CA THR A 146 6.15 3.45 -24.22
C THR A 146 7.29 4.00 -23.39
N ARG A 147 8.48 4.00 -23.99
CA ARG A 147 9.61 4.81 -23.57
C ARG A 147 9.93 5.82 -24.66
N ARG A 148 9.99 7.11 -24.33
CA ARG A 148 10.29 8.18 -25.31
C ARG A 148 11.01 9.33 -24.62
N ASP A 149 12.11 9.78 -25.21
CA ASP A 149 12.94 10.88 -24.70
C ASP A 149 13.34 10.66 -23.23
N GLY A 150 13.57 9.39 -22.85
CA GLY A 150 13.87 8.99 -21.48
C GLY A 150 12.66 8.89 -20.54
N ALA A 151 11.49 9.44 -20.89
CA ALA A 151 10.26 9.24 -20.12
C ALA A 151 9.71 7.82 -20.34
N VAL A 152 9.09 7.25 -19.30
CA VAL A 152 8.53 5.89 -19.32
C VAL A 152 7.08 5.92 -18.85
N GLU A 153 6.19 5.33 -19.63
CA GLU A 153 4.81 5.06 -19.24
C GLU A 153 4.51 3.58 -19.48
N ILE A 154 4.00 2.87 -18.47
CA ILE A 154 3.64 1.46 -18.56
C ILE A 154 2.35 1.22 -17.76
N SER A 155 1.40 0.50 -18.34
CA SER A 155 0.18 0.06 -17.66
C SER A 155 0.10 -1.46 -17.65
N TRP A 156 -0.31 -2.04 -16.54
CA TRP A 156 -0.58 -3.46 -16.39
C TRP A 156 -2.06 -3.70 -16.16
N SER A 157 -2.56 -4.84 -16.64
CA SER A 157 -3.91 -5.31 -16.34
C SER A 157 -3.90 -6.42 -15.32
N GLY A 158 -4.78 -6.34 -14.33
CA GLY A 158 -4.94 -7.35 -13.29
C GLY A 158 -4.94 -6.77 -11.89
N SER A 159 -5.21 -7.64 -10.92
CA SER A 159 -5.37 -7.24 -9.53
C SER A 159 -4.54 -8.10 -8.59
N PHE A 160 -4.19 -7.55 -7.44
CA PHE A 160 -3.71 -8.32 -6.29
C PHE A 160 -4.34 -7.77 -5.01
N THR A 161 -4.41 -8.61 -3.99
CA THR A 161 -4.98 -8.28 -2.69
C THR A 161 -3.91 -8.34 -1.61
N VAL A 162 -3.87 -7.31 -0.77
CA VAL A 162 -3.01 -7.23 0.40
C VAL A 162 -3.86 -7.56 1.62
N VAL A 163 -3.42 -8.56 2.37
CA VAL A 163 -4.18 -9.17 3.45
C VAL A 163 -3.45 -9.00 4.77
N PHE A 164 -4.12 -8.36 5.73
CA PHE A 164 -3.60 -8.14 7.06
C PHE A 164 -4.40 -8.96 8.09
N TYR A 165 -3.72 -9.36 9.17
CA TYR A 165 -4.31 -10.17 10.25
C TYR A 165 -4.98 -11.45 9.75
N GLY A 166 -4.31 -12.15 8.83
CA GLY A 166 -4.81 -13.42 8.30
C GLY A 166 -6.10 -13.32 7.48
N GLY A 167 -6.61 -12.13 7.16
CA GLY A 167 -7.90 -11.96 6.47
C GLY A 167 -8.85 -10.97 7.12
N MET A 168 -8.60 -10.57 8.37
CA MET A 168 -9.55 -9.72 9.10
C MET A 168 -9.67 -8.31 8.52
N THR A 169 -8.68 -7.86 7.76
CA THR A 169 -8.76 -6.63 6.96
C THR A 169 -7.93 -6.79 5.70
N TYR A 170 -8.47 -6.38 4.56
CA TYR A 170 -7.81 -6.51 3.27
C TYR A 170 -8.33 -5.51 2.24
N TRP A 171 -7.52 -5.27 1.23
CA TRP A 171 -7.80 -4.37 0.14
C TRP A 171 -7.09 -4.85 -1.12
N SER A 172 -7.59 -4.46 -2.28
CA SER A 172 -7.08 -4.88 -3.57
C SER A 172 -6.61 -3.69 -4.40
N VAL A 173 -5.47 -3.88 -5.05
CA VAL A 173 -4.94 -3.04 -6.12
C VAL A 173 -5.42 -3.60 -7.45
N THR A 174 -5.85 -2.73 -8.37
CA THR A 174 -6.25 -3.09 -9.73
C THR A 174 -5.66 -2.12 -10.74
N ASP A 175 -5.17 -2.67 -11.84
CA ASP A 175 -4.63 -1.99 -13.01
C ASP A 175 -3.56 -0.92 -12.69
N PRO A 176 -2.37 -1.34 -12.21
CA PRO A 176 -1.30 -0.40 -11.93
C PRO A 176 -0.81 0.32 -13.18
N ARG A 177 -0.50 1.61 -13.03
CA ARG A 177 0.08 2.47 -14.06
C ARG A 177 1.29 3.22 -13.53
N LEU A 178 2.42 3.03 -14.19
CA LEU A 178 3.67 3.71 -13.93
C LEU A 178 3.86 4.87 -14.91
N VAL A 179 4.22 6.05 -14.40
CA VAL A 179 4.70 7.17 -15.20
C VAL A 179 5.97 7.72 -14.56
N LEU A 180 7.04 7.84 -15.35
CA LEU A 180 8.32 8.41 -14.96
C LEU A 180 8.78 9.43 -16.01
N ASP A 181 9.36 10.53 -15.54
CA ASP A 181 10.09 11.48 -16.37
C ASP A 181 11.48 10.93 -16.78
N ALA A 182 12.20 11.68 -17.62
CA ALA A 182 13.54 11.32 -18.07
C ALA A 182 14.60 11.25 -16.96
N ALA A 183 14.33 11.87 -15.81
CA ALA A 183 15.17 11.79 -14.62
C ALA A 183 14.76 10.63 -13.70
N GLY A 184 13.79 9.80 -14.10
CA GLY A 184 13.31 8.66 -13.34
C GLY A 184 12.44 9.05 -12.14
N ASN A 185 11.84 10.24 -12.15
CA ASN A 185 10.91 10.68 -11.12
C ASN A 185 9.47 10.51 -11.59
N GLY A 186 8.59 10.06 -10.70
CA GLY A 186 7.18 9.95 -11.01
C GLY A 186 6.46 9.03 -10.04
N GLN A 187 5.45 8.33 -10.52
CA GLN A 187 4.50 7.62 -9.67
C GLN A 187 4.06 6.29 -10.26
N LEU A 188 3.85 5.32 -9.36
CA LEU A 188 3.00 4.17 -9.62
C LEU A 188 1.62 4.45 -9.01
N THR A 189 0.59 4.52 -9.84
CA THR A 189 -0.80 4.67 -9.42
C THR A 189 -1.59 3.40 -9.71
N ALA A 190 -2.73 3.22 -9.05
CA ALA A 190 -3.66 2.14 -9.34
C ALA A 190 -5.04 2.44 -8.77
N SER A 191 -6.03 1.62 -9.12
CA SER A 191 -7.33 1.61 -8.46
C SER A 191 -7.27 0.75 -7.19
N ALA A 192 -7.55 1.36 -6.03
CA ALA A 192 -7.66 0.67 -4.74
C ALA A 192 -9.13 0.49 -4.35
N SER A 193 -9.48 -0.72 -3.92
CA SER A 193 -10.80 -1.08 -3.38
C SER A 193 -10.64 -2.05 -2.22
N GLY A 194 -11.70 -2.41 -1.51
CA GLY A 194 -11.59 -3.37 -0.42
C GLY A 194 -12.80 -3.32 0.50
N PHE A 195 -12.55 -3.60 1.78
CA PHE A 195 -13.59 -3.56 2.80
C PHE A 195 -13.14 -2.73 4.01
N GLY A 196 -14.04 -1.89 4.50
CA GLY A 196 -13.87 -1.15 5.74
C GLY A 196 -14.27 -2.01 6.93
N THR A 197 -13.46 -1.95 7.98
CA THR A 197 -13.67 -2.66 9.25
C THR A 197 -13.21 -1.79 10.41
N SER A 198 -13.57 -2.18 11.64
CA SER A 198 -13.14 -1.52 12.86
C SER A 198 -12.55 -2.52 13.84
N MET A 199 -11.46 -2.13 14.49
CA MET A 199 -10.89 -2.89 15.61
C MET A 199 -11.76 -2.78 16.86
N ASP A 200 -12.46 -1.66 17.02
CA ASP A 200 -13.35 -1.41 18.17
C ASP A 200 -14.74 -2.06 17.99
N ASP A 201 -15.15 -2.28 16.73
CA ASP A 201 -16.41 -2.93 16.38
C ASP A 201 -16.22 -3.84 15.14
N MET A 202 -15.91 -5.11 15.40
CA MET A 202 -15.69 -6.10 14.35
C MET A 202 -16.98 -6.54 13.62
N THR A 203 -18.15 -5.99 13.97
CA THR A 203 -19.38 -6.17 13.19
C THR A 203 -19.43 -5.26 11.97
N ILE A 204 -18.58 -4.23 11.93
CA ILE A 204 -18.45 -3.34 10.78
C ILE A 204 -17.72 -4.08 9.65
N TRP A 205 -18.41 -4.24 8.53
CA TRP A 205 -17.87 -4.76 7.30
C TRP A 205 -18.59 -4.12 6.13
N SER A 206 -17.92 -3.23 5.39
CA SER A 206 -18.55 -2.50 4.28
C SER A 206 -17.66 -2.42 3.05
N PRO A 207 -18.20 -2.59 1.84
CA PRO A 207 -17.41 -2.46 0.62
C PRO A 207 -16.95 -1.01 0.43
N ILE A 208 -15.69 -0.86 0.05
CA ILE A 208 -15.08 0.43 -0.31
C ILE A 208 -15.08 0.53 -1.83
N ALA A 209 -15.68 1.60 -2.35
CA ALA A 209 -15.68 1.90 -3.77
C ALA A 209 -14.25 2.08 -4.29
N ALA A 210 -14.02 1.67 -5.53
CA ALA A 210 -12.74 1.80 -6.20
C ALA A 210 -12.34 3.27 -6.33
N GLN A 211 -11.11 3.60 -5.96
CA GLN A 211 -10.56 4.95 -6.05
C GLN A 211 -9.11 4.92 -6.49
N THR A 212 -8.71 5.88 -7.33
CA THR A 212 -7.33 5.99 -7.80
C THR A 212 -6.44 6.53 -6.68
N VAL A 213 -5.37 5.79 -6.37
CA VAL A 213 -4.38 6.16 -5.34
C VAL A 213 -2.98 6.12 -5.92
N VAL A 214 -2.06 6.87 -5.29
CA VAL A 214 -0.63 6.80 -5.58
C VAL A 214 -0.04 5.71 -4.70
N LEU A 215 0.28 4.54 -5.26
CA LEU A 215 0.88 3.43 -4.51
C LEU A 215 2.31 3.75 -4.08
N ALA A 216 3.07 4.42 -4.96
CA ALA A 216 4.47 4.72 -4.74
C ALA A 216 4.88 6.01 -5.47
N ASP A 217 5.58 6.89 -4.76
CA ASP A 217 6.40 7.94 -5.36
C ASP A 217 7.80 7.38 -5.64
N LEU A 218 8.30 7.61 -6.85
CA LEU A 218 9.59 7.15 -7.33
C LEU A 218 10.49 8.35 -7.63
N ARG A 219 11.78 8.21 -7.31
CA ARG A 219 12.81 9.22 -7.55
C ARG A 219 14.07 8.55 -8.07
N ALA A 220 14.69 9.18 -9.07
CA ALA A 220 15.97 8.74 -9.65
C ALA A 220 16.00 7.27 -10.07
N ALA A 221 14.89 6.73 -10.60
CA ALA A 221 14.90 5.40 -11.22
C ALA A 221 15.79 5.41 -12.47
N ASP A 222 16.70 4.44 -12.61
CA ASP A 222 17.60 4.34 -13.77
C ASP A 222 16.86 3.77 -15.00
N VAL A 223 15.96 4.57 -15.56
CA VAL A 223 15.14 4.25 -16.73
C VAL A 223 15.96 4.16 -18.02
N SER A 224 17.23 4.57 -17.98
CA SER A 224 18.13 4.57 -19.13
C SER A 224 18.52 3.16 -19.58
N ARG A 225 18.50 2.19 -18.66
CA ARG A 225 18.92 0.81 -18.89
C ARG A 225 18.00 0.05 -19.84
N ALA A 226 18.62 -0.83 -20.62
CA ALA A 226 17.96 -1.65 -21.63
C ALA A 226 16.89 -2.62 -21.10
N GLY A 227 17.15 -3.28 -19.98
CA GLY A 227 16.28 -4.34 -19.46
C GLY A 227 15.16 -3.85 -18.54
N GLY A 228 15.25 -2.62 -18.04
CA GLY A 228 14.41 -2.10 -16.96
C GLY A 228 15.25 -1.63 -15.76
N PHE A 229 14.61 -1.46 -14.60
CA PHE A 229 15.23 -0.85 -13.42
C PHE A 229 14.69 -1.43 -12.11
N THR A 230 15.48 -1.24 -11.04
CA THR A 230 15.05 -1.46 -9.66
C THR A 230 15.23 -0.16 -8.89
N VAL A 231 14.21 0.24 -8.14
CA VAL A 231 14.19 1.47 -7.35
C VAL A 231 13.42 1.23 -6.05
N THR A 232 13.86 1.85 -4.95
CA THR A 232 13.10 1.82 -3.70
C THR A 232 12.14 3.01 -3.67
N PRO A 233 10.81 2.78 -3.57
CA PRO A 233 9.85 3.86 -3.40
C PRO A 233 10.15 4.77 -2.23
N GLN A 234 9.72 6.03 -2.34
CA GLN A 234 9.83 6.99 -1.24
C GLN A 234 9.00 6.52 -0.04
N TYR A 235 9.62 6.54 1.14
CA TYR A 235 8.97 6.31 2.42
C TYR A 235 9.70 7.07 3.52
N LEU A 236 11.01 6.85 3.63
CA LEU A 236 11.85 7.47 4.66
C LEU A 236 11.84 8.99 4.52
N GLY A 237 11.60 9.69 5.63
CA GLY A 237 11.51 11.15 5.65
C GLY A 237 10.21 11.73 5.08
N VAL A 238 9.30 10.91 4.56
CA VAL A 238 8.00 11.37 4.04
C VAL A 238 7.04 11.61 5.21
N ALA A 239 6.56 12.85 5.32
CA ALA A 239 5.53 13.22 6.27
C ALA A 239 4.13 12.92 5.71
N SER A 240 3.21 12.50 6.57
CA SER A 240 1.78 12.38 6.24
C SER A 240 0.93 13.22 7.18
N GLY A 241 0.05 14.03 6.59
CA GLY A 241 -0.85 14.91 7.30
C GLY A 241 -2.07 14.16 7.85
N GLY A 242 -2.46 14.48 9.09
CA GLY A 242 -3.74 14.07 9.66
C GLY A 242 -3.92 12.55 9.87
N ALA A 243 -2.86 11.75 9.75
CA ALA A 243 -2.93 10.28 9.75
C ALA A 243 -2.37 9.61 11.02
N GLY A 244 -2.11 10.39 12.08
CA GLY A 244 -1.56 9.86 13.33
C GLY A 244 -0.07 9.49 13.26
N GLN A 245 0.68 10.08 12.32
CA GLN A 245 2.12 9.93 12.26
C GLN A 245 2.77 10.55 13.51
N VAL A 246 3.58 9.78 14.22
CA VAL A 246 4.28 10.31 15.41
C VAL A 246 5.39 11.26 14.99
N ALA A 247 5.77 12.18 15.87
CA ALA A 247 6.90 13.07 15.62
C ALA A 247 8.19 12.27 15.36
N ARG A 248 9.01 12.78 14.44
CA ARG A 248 10.35 12.24 14.21
C ARG A 248 11.22 12.50 15.45
N SER A 249 11.99 11.50 15.83
CA SER A 249 12.92 11.53 16.95
C SER A 249 14.15 10.69 16.62
N ALA A 250 15.22 10.82 17.41
CA ALA A 250 16.41 9.98 17.27
C ALA A 250 16.10 8.48 17.37
N ALA A 251 15.06 8.08 18.11
CA ALA A 251 14.69 6.67 18.29
C ALA A 251 14.00 6.04 17.08
N ASN A 252 13.38 6.86 16.21
CA ASN A 252 12.64 6.36 15.05
C ASN A 252 13.19 6.85 13.70
N GLU A 253 14.18 7.74 13.67
CA GLU A 253 14.66 8.38 12.45
C GLU A 253 15.07 7.42 11.33
N ALA A 254 15.60 6.23 11.67
CA ALA A 254 16.07 5.24 10.71
C ALA A 254 14.95 4.61 9.88
N TYR A 255 13.71 4.65 10.39
CA TYR A 255 12.52 4.09 9.75
C TYR A 255 11.35 5.07 9.74
N TRP A 256 11.58 6.33 10.13
CA TRP A 256 10.53 7.34 10.18
C TRP A 256 10.13 7.74 8.77
N GLY A 257 8.84 7.66 8.48
CA GLY A 257 8.33 7.86 7.14
C GLY A 257 6.87 7.47 6.96
N SER A 258 6.43 7.55 5.71
CA SER A 258 5.08 7.27 5.27
C SER A 258 5.04 6.88 3.79
N PHE A 259 4.08 6.03 3.41
CA PHE A 259 3.65 5.92 2.02
C PHE A 259 2.96 7.23 1.55
N PRO A 260 2.70 7.39 0.24
CA PRO A 260 2.09 8.60 -0.31
C PRO A 260 0.76 8.97 0.37
N GLN A 261 0.46 10.27 0.44
CA GLN A 261 -0.68 10.77 1.21
C GLN A 261 -2.02 10.16 0.76
N SER A 262 -2.30 10.09 -0.54
CA SER A 262 -3.55 9.51 -1.06
C SER A 262 -3.73 8.03 -0.71
N PHE A 263 -2.63 7.31 -0.59
CA PHE A 263 -2.61 5.91 -0.16
C PHE A 263 -2.93 5.77 1.33
N VAL A 264 -2.31 6.61 2.16
CA VAL A 264 -2.60 6.66 3.60
C VAL A 264 -4.04 7.07 3.86
N ASP A 265 -4.56 8.04 3.11
CA ASP A 265 -5.95 8.49 3.23
C ASP A 265 -6.95 7.41 2.83
N PHE A 266 -6.68 6.64 1.76
CA PHE A 266 -7.45 5.44 1.41
C PHE A 266 -7.53 4.47 2.59
N HIS A 267 -6.42 4.24 3.28
CA HIS A 267 -6.36 3.29 4.38
C HIS A 267 -7.07 3.71 5.67
N ARG A 268 -7.54 4.96 5.76
CA ARG A 268 -8.50 5.37 6.80
C ARG A 268 -9.82 4.64 6.64
N LEU A 269 -10.22 4.34 5.41
CA LEU A 269 -11.46 3.63 5.10
C LEU A 269 -11.34 2.14 5.42
N THR A 270 -10.16 1.55 5.22
CA THR A 270 -9.91 0.12 5.52
C THR A 270 -9.58 -0.15 6.99
N GLY A 271 -9.37 0.90 7.79
CA GLY A 271 -8.82 0.79 9.15
C GLY A 271 -7.34 0.36 9.19
N GLN A 272 -6.60 0.54 8.09
CA GLN A 272 -5.21 0.11 7.98
C GLN A 272 -4.21 1.27 7.96
N GLN A 273 -4.62 2.52 8.19
CA GLN A 273 -3.73 3.68 8.00
C GLN A 273 -2.43 3.54 8.79
N GLY A 274 -2.51 2.99 10.01
CA GLY A 274 -1.37 2.81 10.89
C GLY A 274 -0.32 1.81 10.39
N TYR A 275 -0.57 1.01 9.35
CA TYR A 275 0.42 0.06 8.79
C TYR A 275 1.28 0.69 7.68
N TRP A 276 0.96 1.90 7.26
CA TRP A 276 1.57 2.55 6.09
C TRP A 276 2.33 3.83 6.44
N LEU A 277 2.48 4.11 7.74
CA LEU A 277 3.24 5.23 8.28
C LEU A 277 3.79 4.92 9.66
N THR A 278 4.69 5.77 10.14
CA THR A 278 5.32 5.63 11.47
C THR A 278 4.36 6.08 12.57
N THR A 279 3.93 5.16 13.43
CA THR A 279 2.90 5.39 14.46
C THR A 279 3.44 5.25 15.89
N GLY A 280 4.74 5.01 16.06
CA GLY A 280 5.35 4.61 17.33
C GLY A 280 5.09 3.14 17.69
N GLY A 281 4.68 2.33 16.71
CA GLY A 281 4.42 0.90 16.89
C GLY A 281 5.70 0.08 16.86
N VAL A 282 5.71 -1.05 17.56
CA VAL A 282 6.90 -1.94 17.62
C VAL A 282 7.29 -2.53 16.26
N ARG A 283 6.38 -2.52 15.28
CA ARG A 283 6.62 -2.96 13.91
C ARG A 283 6.93 -1.85 12.91
N ASP A 284 7.07 -0.60 13.34
CA ASP A 284 7.33 0.53 12.45
C ASP A 284 8.56 0.34 11.56
N ALA A 285 9.60 -0.33 12.08
CA ALA A 285 10.81 -0.63 11.31
C ALA A 285 10.61 -1.64 10.15
N ALA A 286 9.46 -2.34 10.08
CA ALA A 286 9.12 -3.24 8.98
C ALA A 286 8.29 -2.56 7.88
N LYS A 287 7.83 -1.33 8.11
CA LYS A 287 6.96 -0.57 7.19
C LYS A 287 7.68 0.10 6.01
N PRO A 288 8.99 0.45 6.05
CA PRO A 288 9.65 1.04 4.89
C PRO A 288 9.46 0.23 3.62
N ALA A 289 9.31 0.95 2.49
CA ALA A 289 9.03 0.34 1.21
C ALA A 289 10.15 -0.61 0.78
N SER A 290 9.78 -1.80 0.30
CA SER A 290 10.71 -2.72 -0.34
C SER A 290 11.06 -2.24 -1.76
N PRO A 291 12.23 -2.60 -2.31
CA PRO A 291 12.55 -2.34 -3.70
C PRO A 291 11.45 -2.83 -4.66
N LEU A 292 11.18 -2.00 -5.67
CA LEU A 292 10.28 -2.28 -6.77
C LEU A 292 11.13 -2.48 -8.03
N THR A 293 10.85 -3.53 -8.77
CA THR A 293 11.57 -3.88 -10.00
C THR A 293 10.62 -3.87 -11.19
N VAL A 294 11.02 -3.18 -12.25
CA VAL A 294 10.35 -3.18 -13.55
C VAL A 294 11.28 -3.76 -14.58
N SER A 295 10.84 -4.78 -15.30
CA SER A 295 11.52 -5.26 -16.51
C SER A 295 10.72 -4.82 -17.72
N TYR A 296 11.37 -4.35 -18.79
CA TYR A 296 10.66 -3.96 -20.02
C TYR A 296 10.20 -5.16 -20.86
N SER A 297 10.67 -6.37 -20.52
CA SER A 297 10.21 -7.64 -21.08
C SER A 297 10.11 -8.71 -19.99
N SER A 298 8.99 -9.43 -19.92
CA SER A 298 8.75 -10.50 -18.95
C SER A 298 9.47 -11.79 -19.34
N SER A 299 9.80 -11.96 -20.63
CA SER A 299 10.61 -13.07 -21.14
C SER A 299 12.10 -12.92 -20.87
N ALA A 300 12.55 -11.70 -20.51
CA ALA A 300 13.91 -11.39 -20.11
C ALA A 300 13.92 -10.50 -18.86
N PRO A 301 13.41 -11.00 -17.71
CA PRO A 301 13.28 -10.20 -16.52
C PRO A 301 14.66 -9.86 -15.94
N ILE A 302 14.83 -8.62 -15.48
CA ILE A 302 16.02 -8.26 -14.72
C ILE A 302 15.97 -8.89 -13.33
N ALA A 303 17.14 -9.17 -12.75
CA ALA A 303 17.20 -9.77 -11.42
C ALA A 303 16.60 -8.82 -10.37
N ALA A 304 15.52 -9.27 -9.72
CA ALA A 304 15.00 -8.62 -8.53
C ALA A 304 15.86 -9.03 -7.31
N PRO A 305 16.29 -8.09 -6.46
CA PRO A 305 17.01 -8.42 -5.24
C PRO A 305 16.11 -9.27 -4.33
N ALA A 306 16.62 -10.40 -3.85
CA ALA A 306 15.94 -11.12 -2.78
C ALA A 306 15.92 -10.24 -1.52
N PRO A 307 14.83 -10.27 -0.72
CA PRO A 307 14.80 -9.59 0.56
C PRO A 307 16.00 -10.02 1.41
N ALA A 308 16.65 -9.07 2.09
CA ALA A 308 17.77 -9.39 2.96
C ALA A 308 17.33 -10.45 3.98
N ALA A 309 18.02 -11.59 4.01
CA ALA A 309 17.69 -12.66 4.92
C ALA A 309 17.87 -12.16 6.37
N ALA A 310 16.86 -12.35 7.20
CA ALA A 310 16.92 -11.96 8.60
C ALA A 310 18.13 -12.64 9.29
N SER A 311 18.99 -11.83 9.91
CA SER A 311 19.94 -12.29 10.92
C SER A 311 19.16 -12.58 12.19
N SER A 312 19.27 -13.81 12.70
CA SER A 312 18.62 -14.24 13.94
C SER A 312 19.35 -13.66 15.15
N SER A 313 19.08 -12.40 15.50
CA SER A 313 19.17 -11.99 16.90
C SER A 313 17.78 -12.13 17.51
N ALA A 314 17.68 -12.91 18.59
CA ALA A 314 16.46 -13.00 19.36
C ALA A 314 16.18 -11.61 19.95
N ALA A 315 15.30 -10.86 19.29
CA ALA A 315 14.74 -9.65 19.88
C ALA A 315 13.94 -10.07 21.13
N PRO A 316 13.98 -9.27 22.21
CA PRO A 316 13.14 -9.53 23.37
C PRO A 316 11.68 -9.61 22.93
N VAL A 317 10.93 -10.56 23.49
CA VAL A 317 9.50 -10.76 23.24
C VAL A 317 8.81 -9.39 23.34
N PRO A 318 8.21 -8.86 22.26
CA PRO A 318 7.49 -7.61 22.33
C PRO A 318 6.26 -7.78 23.23
N GLY A 319 6.33 -7.22 24.43
CA GLY A 319 5.17 -7.04 25.29
C GLY A 319 4.48 -5.73 24.93
N ASN A 320 3.20 -5.78 24.58
CA ASN A 320 2.33 -4.62 24.69
C ASN A 320 2.11 -4.38 26.19
N ALA A 321 3.06 -3.69 26.84
CA ALA A 321 2.84 -3.23 28.20
C ALA A 321 1.60 -2.34 28.19
N LEU A 322 0.51 -2.80 28.81
CA LEU A 322 -0.65 -1.98 29.10
C LEU A 322 -0.13 -0.71 29.78
N ARG A 323 -0.23 0.45 29.11
CA ARG A 323 0.22 1.72 29.72
C ARG A 323 -0.58 2.05 30.99
N ARG A 324 -1.71 1.37 31.20
CA ARG A 324 -2.52 1.35 32.42
C ARG A 324 -3.44 0.12 32.40
N ALA A 325 -3.40 -0.74 33.41
CA ALA A 325 -4.50 -1.68 33.64
C ALA A 325 -5.78 -0.87 33.97
N PRO A 326 -6.99 -1.28 33.55
CA PRO A 326 -8.21 -0.63 34.02
C PRO A 326 -8.14 -0.50 35.54
N ALA A 327 -8.38 0.69 36.07
CA ALA A 327 -8.46 0.85 37.52
C ALA A 327 -9.52 -0.13 38.03
N ALA A 328 -9.22 -0.86 39.11
CA ALA A 328 -10.22 -1.68 39.77
C ALA A 328 -11.44 -0.79 40.06
N ILE A 329 -12.60 -1.16 39.52
CA ILE A 329 -13.83 -0.39 39.73
C ILE A 329 -14.16 -0.50 41.20
N ASP A 330 -14.13 0.63 41.91
CA ASP A 330 -14.67 0.70 43.27
C ASP A 330 -16.17 0.39 43.19
N PRO A 331 -16.67 -0.70 43.81
CA PRO A 331 -18.07 -1.08 43.74
C PRO A 331 -19.01 -0.06 44.39
N THR A 332 -18.46 0.93 45.09
CA THR A 332 -19.22 2.04 45.69
C THR A 332 -19.32 3.27 44.79
N MET A 333 -18.63 3.28 43.65
CA MET A 333 -18.70 4.37 42.67
C MET A 333 -20.05 4.41 41.97
N SER A 334 -20.69 5.58 41.95
CA SER A 334 -21.95 5.77 41.22
C SER A 334 -21.73 5.71 39.70
N ALA A 335 -22.73 5.27 38.95
CA ALA A 335 -22.68 5.22 37.48
C ALA A 335 -22.35 6.59 36.85
N GLN A 336 -22.77 7.69 37.49
CA GLN A 336 -22.46 9.06 37.07
C GLN A 336 -20.97 9.39 37.24
N GLN A 337 -20.35 8.97 38.35
CA GLN A 337 -18.92 9.15 38.58
C GLN A 337 -18.07 8.26 37.66
N PHE A 338 -18.54 7.05 37.37
CA PHE A 338 -17.90 6.13 36.44
C PHE A 338 -17.87 6.69 35.01
N LEU A 339 -19.00 7.25 34.54
CA LEU A 339 -19.09 7.89 33.23
C LEU A 339 -18.24 9.16 33.15
N ALA A 340 -18.19 9.97 34.21
CA ALA A 340 -17.34 11.16 34.27
C ALA A 340 -15.84 10.80 34.24
N ALA A 341 -15.43 9.76 34.97
CA ALA A 341 -14.05 9.26 35.00
C ALA A 341 -13.63 8.51 33.72
N SER A 342 -14.60 8.03 32.95
CA SER A 342 -14.41 7.26 31.71
C SER A 342 -14.80 8.04 30.45
N SER A 343 -15.03 9.35 30.57
CA SER A 343 -15.16 10.27 29.44
C SER A 343 -13.91 10.12 28.55
N PRO A 344 -14.04 10.02 27.21
CA PRO A 344 -12.93 9.63 26.36
C PRO A 344 -11.73 10.57 26.55
N LEU A 345 -10.62 9.99 27.04
CA LEU A 345 -9.28 10.55 26.92
C LEU A 345 -8.85 10.49 25.44
N THR A 346 -9.49 11.29 24.59
CA THR A 346 -9.01 11.59 23.24
C THR A 346 -8.56 13.03 23.08
N THR A 347 -8.55 13.85 24.14
CA THR A 347 -7.81 15.11 24.11
C THR A 347 -6.36 14.85 24.51
N GLN A 348 -5.49 14.60 23.53
CA GLN A 348 -4.18 15.26 23.64
C GLN A 348 -4.45 16.77 23.72
N PRO A 349 -3.73 17.53 24.54
CA PRO A 349 -3.74 18.99 24.41
C PRO A 349 -3.32 19.31 22.97
N GLN A 350 -4.25 19.81 22.17
CA GLN A 350 -3.89 20.40 20.88
C GLN A 350 -2.93 21.55 21.17
N ALA A 351 -1.81 21.57 20.44
CA ALA A 351 -0.95 22.74 20.41
C ALA A 351 -1.84 23.97 20.11
N VAL A 352 -1.73 24.97 20.97
CA VAL A 352 -2.38 26.27 20.80
C VAL A 352 -1.97 26.83 19.46
N GLY A 353 -2.96 27.07 18.60
CA GLY A 353 -2.79 27.76 17.33
C GLY A 353 -3.53 27.03 16.23
N LEU A 354 -4.79 27.42 15.99
CA LEU A 354 -5.49 27.42 14.68
C LEU A 354 -6.97 27.85 14.87
N VAL A 355 -7.21 28.96 15.56
CA VAL A 355 -8.45 29.75 15.42
C VAL A 355 -8.05 31.21 15.25
N PRO A 356 -8.45 31.91 14.17
CA PRO A 356 -8.21 33.35 14.06
C PRO A 356 -8.94 34.08 15.18
N GLU A 357 -8.28 35.06 15.80
CA GLU A 357 -8.89 35.96 16.79
C GLU A 357 -10.03 36.76 16.15
N ALA A 358 -11.25 36.23 16.23
CA ALA A 358 -12.45 36.94 15.85
C ALA A 358 -13.58 36.56 16.80
N ARG A 359 -13.52 37.11 18.02
CA ARG A 359 -14.66 37.61 18.85
C ARG A 359 -14.20 37.78 20.29
N GLN A 360 -13.80 39.00 20.64
CA GLN A 360 -13.65 39.43 22.04
C GLN A 360 -14.80 40.32 22.56
N ASP A 361 -15.93 40.45 21.84
CA ASP A 361 -17.00 41.38 22.27
C ASP A 361 -18.39 40.73 22.41
N LEU A 362 -18.48 39.58 23.07
CA LEU A 362 -19.78 39.11 23.60
C LEU A 362 -19.68 39.03 25.13
N GLY A 363 -20.25 40.05 25.79
CA GLY A 363 -20.20 40.19 27.24
C GLY A 363 -20.78 38.99 27.99
N ALA A 364 -20.22 38.75 29.18
CA ALA A 364 -20.42 37.59 30.06
C ALA A 364 -21.87 37.27 30.48
N LEU A 365 -22.86 38.06 30.04
CA LEU A 365 -24.28 37.85 30.29
C LEU A 365 -25.02 37.19 29.11
N THR A 366 -24.44 37.14 27.90
CA THR A 366 -25.16 36.66 26.70
C THR A 366 -25.19 35.14 26.54
N LEU A 367 -24.14 34.42 26.91
CA LEU A 367 -24.12 32.95 26.89
C LEU A 367 -25.12 32.27 27.83
N PRO A 368 -25.28 32.67 29.11
CA PRO A 368 -26.25 32.02 29.99
C PRO A 368 -27.71 32.29 29.58
N LEU A 369 -27.99 33.43 28.94
CA LEU A 369 -29.34 33.77 28.45
C LEU A 369 -29.74 32.92 27.23
N LEU A 370 -28.83 32.66 26.30
CA LEU A 370 -29.07 31.76 25.16
C LEU A 370 -29.22 30.29 25.59
N GLY A 371 -28.42 29.84 26.57
CA GLY A 371 -28.55 28.50 27.15
C GLY A 371 -29.88 28.28 27.89
N SER A 372 -30.36 29.30 28.61
CA SER A 372 -31.63 29.25 29.34
C SER A 372 -32.86 29.24 28.41
N ALA A 373 -32.80 29.96 27.29
CA ALA A 373 -33.87 29.96 26.28
C ALA A 373 -34.00 28.61 25.55
N ALA A 374 -32.88 27.95 25.25
CA ALA A 374 -32.87 26.62 24.64
C ALA A 374 -33.41 25.54 25.58
N ALA A 375 -33.08 25.61 26.88
CA ALA A 375 -33.57 24.68 27.89
C ALA A 375 -35.10 24.84 28.13
N LEU A 376 -35.61 26.07 28.13
CA LEU A 376 -37.06 26.32 28.22
C LEU A 376 -37.81 25.84 26.97
N GLY A 377 -37.23 26.02 25.78
CA GLY A 377 -37.82 25.52 24.52
C GLY A 377 -37.98 23.99 24.50
N LEU A 378 -36.95 23.26 24.96
CA LEU A 378 -37.01 21.80 25.07
C LEU A 378 -38.01 21.33 26.13
N GLY A 379 -38.12 22.05 27.26
CA GLY A 379 -39.11 21.75 28.30
C GLY A 379 -40.55 21.92 27.82
N VAL A 380 -40.85 22.99 27.08
CA VAL A 380 -42.19 23.24 26.52
C VAL A 380 -42.56 22.16 25.50
N ILE A 381 -41.63 21.75 24.63
CA ILE A 381 -41.87 20.67 23.64
C ILE A 381 -42.14 19.33 24.35
N ALA A 382 -41.42 19.03 25.43
CA ALA A 382 -41.64 17.81 26.21
C ALA A 382 -43.03 17.77 26.87
N VAL A 383 -43.47 18.89 27.47
CA VAL A 383 -44.81 19.01 28.07
C VAL A 383 -45.92 18.94 27.00
N MET A 384 -45.72 19.58 25.85
CA MET A 384 -46.68 19.51 24.72
C MET A 384 -46.76 18.10 24.11
N SER A 385 -45.64 17.36 24.09
CA SER A 385 -45.62 15.95 23.66
C SER A 385 -46.37 15.03 24.63
N MET A 386 -46.17 15.21 25.94
CA MET A 386 -46.88 14.43 26.97
C MET A 386 -48.38 14.69 26.97
N THR A 387 -48.81 15.91 26.63
CA THR A 387 -50.23 16.29 26.58
C THR A 387 -50.89 16.05 25.22
N ARG A 388 -50.16 15.47 24.24
CA ARG A 388 -50.59 15.31 22.84
C ARG A 388 -51.09 16.61 22.19
N ALA A 389 -50.58 17.74 22.65
CA ALA A 389 -50.97 19.07 22.18
C ALA A 389 -50.20 19.50 20.92
N LEU A 390 -49.26 18.67 20.43
CA LEU A 390 -48.47 18.99 19.25
C LEU A 390 -49.33 18.88 17.96
N PRO A 391 -49.19 19.81 17.00
CA PRO A 391 -50.05 19.89 15.82
C PRO A 391 -50.08 18.62 14.98
N TRP A 392 -48.98 17.86 14.97
CA TRP A 392 -48.81 16.61 14.22
C TRP A 392 -49.31 15.35 14.95
N GLN A 393 -49.80 15.49 16.18
CA GLN A 393 -50.37 14.37 16.97
C GLN A 393 -51.90 14.36 16.97
N ARG A 394 -52.55 15.31 16.28
CA ARG A 394 -54.01 15.31 16.10
C ARG A 394 -54.35 14.45 14.88
N GLU A 395 -55.13 13.39 15.10
CA GLU A 395 -55.70 12.61 13.99
C GLU A 395 -56.66 13.50 13.17
N PRO A 396 -56.70 13.34 11.83
CA PRO A 396 -57.68 14.03 11.01
C PRO A 396 -59.09 13.56 11.38
N ALA A 397 -60.02 14.51 11.57
CA ALA A 397 -61.42 14.19 11.86
C ALA A 397 -62.03 13.34 10.72
N PRO A 398 -62.85 12.33 11.03
CA PRO A 398 -63.52 11.54 10.02
C PRO A 398 -64.52 12.41 9.24
N ALA A 399 -64.61 12.14 7.94
CA ALA A 399 -65.43 12.86 6.96
C ALA A 399 -66.94 12.82 7.23
#